data_AF-A0A0R0KQU5-F1
#
_entry.id   AF-A0A0R0KQU5-F1
#
_cell.length_a   1.000
_cell.length_b   1.000
_cell.length_c   1.000
_cell.angle_alpha   90.00
_cell.angle_beta   90.00
_cell.angle_gamma   90.00
#
_symmetry.space_group_name_H-M   'P 1'
#
loop_
_entity.id
_entity.type
_entity.pdbx_description
1 polymer ?
#
loop_
_entity_poly.entity_id
_entity_poly.type
_entity_poly.pdbx_seq_one_letter_code
_entity_poly.pdbx_strand_id
1 'polypeptide(L)'
;MAGALKKCMMLCCTSKIVSKEEMAGESYEEAIASLTKLLSEKADLGGVAAAKIKDLTAELDAAGSKPFNPEERIRTGFIQFKNEKFEKNPDLYGELAKGQSPKFMVFACSDSRVCPSHILDFQPGEAFMVRNIANMVPPYDKTKYSGAGAAIEYAVLHLKVENIVVIGHSCCGGIKGLMSIPDDGTTASEFIEQWVQICTPAKSKVKAGKSDLSFSEQCTNCEKEAVNVSLGNLLTYPFVRDGVVNKTLALKGAHYDFVNGNFELWDLNFKLLPTISV
;
A
#
# COMPACT_ATOMS: atom_id res chain seq x y z
N MET A 1 -13.88 27.76 16.33
CA MET A 1 -13.48 27.88 14.91
C MET A 1 -13.10 26.49 14.35
N ALA A 2 -14.02 25.54 14.39
CA ALA A 2 -13.82 24.18 13.86
C ALA A 2 -14.50 24.10 12.50
N GLY A 3 -13.73 24.16 11.41
CA GLY A 3 -14.31 24.21 10.07
C GLY A 3 -13.31 24.36 8.95
N ALA A 4 -12.34 23.44 8.83
CA ALA A 4 -11.49 23.34 7.63
C ALA A 4 -10.77 21.98 7.54
N LEU A 5 -11.50 20.85 7.58
CA LEU A 5 -10.90 19.51 7.39
C LEU A 5 -11.90 18.50 6.81
N LYS A 6 -12.59 18.86 5.73
CA LYS A 6 -13.43 17.95 4.94
C LYS A 6 -13.51 18.44 3.49
N LYS A 7 -12.49 18.15 2.68
CA LYS A 7 -12.53 18.10 1.19
C LYS A 7 -11.12 17.85 0.63
N CYS A 8 -10.68 16.60 0.62
CA CYS A 8 -9.64 16.12 -0.32
C CYS A 8 -9.43 14.60 -0.18
N MET A 9 -10.46 13.78 -0.45
CA MET A 9 -10.28 12.33 -0.52
C MET A 9 -11.42 11.70 -1.33
N MET A 10 -11.36 11.84 -2.66
CA MET A 10 -12.14 11.07 -3.64
C MET A 10 -11.74 11.58 -5.02
N LEU A 11 -10.90 10.84 -5.76
CA LEU A 11 -10.72 10.87 -7.22
C LEU A 11 -9.36 10.21 -7.56
N CYS A 12 -9.40 8.90 -7.84
CA CYS A 12 -8.50 8.14 -8.72
C CYS A 12 -8.48 6.65 -8.33
N CYS A 13 -9.53 5.92 -8.69
CA CYS A 13 -9.49 4.46 -8.86
C CYS A 13 -10.48 4.10 -9.97
N THR A 14 -10.02 4.19 -11.21
CA THR A 14 -10.63 3.50 -12.37
C THR A 14 -9.60 2.50 -12.89
N SER A 15 -9.37 1.44 -12.12
CA SER A 15 -8.74 0.23 -12.65
C SER A 15 -9.82 -0.57 -13.38
N LYS A 16 -9.58 -0.78 -14.68
CA LYS A 16 -10.37 -1.65 -15.55
C LYS A 16 -10.52 -3.02 -14.89
N ILE A 17 -11.73 -3.31 -14.42
CA ILE A 17 -12.16 -4.67 -14.13
C ILE A 17 -12.31 -5.35 -15.49
N VAL A 18 -11.41 -6.28 -15.79
CA VAL A 18 -11.55 -7.20 -16.91
C VAL A 18 -12.80 -8.04 -16.61
N SER A 19 -13.89 -7.75 -17.31
CA SER A 19 -15.15 -8.47 -17.21
C SER A 19 -14.98 -9.89 -17.73
N LYS A 20 -15.69 -10.80 -17.07
CA LYS A 20 -15.70 -12.25 -17.22
C LYS A 20 -16.50 -12.68 -18.49
N GLU A 21 -16.36 -11.95 -19.59
CA GLU A 21 -17.16 -12.09 -20.81
C GLU A 21 -16.47 -12.96 -21.87
N GLU A 22 -16.12 -14.19 -21.52
CA GLU A 22 -15.69 -15.19 -22.51
C GLU A 22 -16.27 -16.57 -22.17
N MET A 23 -17.60 -16.65 -22.06
CA MET A 23 -18.35 -17.91 -22.09
C MET A 23 -19.76 -17.68 -22.68
N ALA A 24 -19.85 -17.86 -24.00
CA ALA A 24 -20.95 -18.45 -24.78
C ALA A 24 -22.41 -17.90 -24.72
N GLY A 25 -22.88 -17.39 -25.87
CA GLY A 25 -24.21 -17.70 -26.43
C GLY A 25 -25.26 -16.58 -26.41
N GLU A 26 -25.47 -15.95 -27.58
CA GLU A 26 -26.43 -14.87 -27.93
C GLU A 26 -26.15 -13.49 -27.28
N SER A 27 -25.96 -12.47 -28.13
CA SER A 27 -25.81 -11.09 -27.65
C SER A 27 -27.13 -10.58 -27.09
N TYR A 28 -27.09 -9.63 -26.13
CA TYR A 28 -28.33 -9.07 -25.59
C TYR A 28 -29.16 -8.37 -26.68
N GLU A 29 -28.51 -7.84 -27.73
CA GLU A 29 -29.20 -7.30 -28.90
C GLU A 29 -29.98 -8.37 -29.68
N GLU A 30 -29.42 -9.57 -29.87
CA GLU A 30 -30.09 -10.69 -30.54
C GLU A 30 -31.31 -11.19 -29.74
N ALA A 31 -31.20 -11.22 -28.40
CA ALA A 31 -32.30 -11.56 -27.51
C ALA A 31 -33.45 -10.53 -27.58
N ILE A 32 -33.12 -9.23 -27.58
CA ILE A 32 -34.11 -8.15 -27.72
C ILE A 32 -34.77 -8.20 -29.11
N ALA A 33 -34.01 -8.44 -30.17
CA ALA A 33 -34.53 -8.56 -31.53
C ALA A 33 -35.50 -9.74 -31.66
N SER A 34 -35.16 -10.89 -31.09
CA SER A 34 -36.00 -12.09 -31.08
C SER A 34 -37.30 -11.89 -30.30
N LEU A 35 -37.23 -11.23 -29.14
CA LEU A 35 -38.42 -10.86 -28.36
C LEU A 35 -39.31 -9.88 -29.14
N THR A 36 -38.72 -8.87 -29.79
CA THR A 36 -39.45 -7.89 -30.61
C THR A 36 -40.19 -8.59 -31.75
N LYS A 37 -39.52 -9.53 -32.43
CA LYS A 37 -40.13 -10.35 -33.49
C LYS A 37 -41.32 -11.16 -32.95
N LEU A 38 -41.15 -11.86 -31.83
CA LEU A 38 -42.23 -12.65 -31.21
C LEU A 38 -43.47 -11.80 -30.87
N LEU A 39 -43.25 -10.62 -30.28
CA LEU A 39 -44.34 -9.71 -29.89
C LEU A 39 -45.04 -9.08 -31.10
N SER A 40 -44.34 -8.95 -32.23
CA SER A 40 -44.95 -8.51 -33.49
C SER A 40 -45.87 -9.58 -34.11
N GLU A 41 -45.56 -10.87 -33.91
CA GLU A 41 -46.33 -12.01 -34.45
C GLU A 41 -47.51 -12.42 -33.54
N LYS A 42 -47.46 -12.08 -32.24
CA LYS A 42 -48.40 -12.51 -31.20
C LYS A 42 -48.87 -11.33 -30.35
N ALA A 43 -49.68 -10.45 -30.94
CA ALA A 43 -50.14 -9.20 -30.30
C ALA A 43 -50.89 -9.42 -28.97
N ASP A 44 -51.52 -10.58 -28.78
CA ASP A 44 -52.19 -10.99 -27.55
C ASP A 44 -51.24 -11.18 -26.35
N LEU A 45 -49.94 -11.39 -26.61
CA LEU A 45 -48.92 -11.54 -25.57
C LEU A 45 -48.37 -10.22 -25.05
N GLY A 46 -48.75 -9.07 -25.64
CA GLY A 46 -48.16 -7.76 -25.31
C GLY A 46 -48.25 -7.38 -23.83
N GLY A 47 -49.38 -7.64 -23.18
CA GLY A 47 -49.56 -7.39 -21.74
C GLY A 47 -48.70 -8.31 -20.86
N VAL A 48 -48.60 -9.60 -21.23
CA VAL A 48 -47.77 -10.59 -20.52
C VAL A 48 -46.29 -10.25 -20.67
N ALA A 49 -45.88 -9.81 -21.86
CA ALA A 49 -44.52 -9.40 -22.14
C ALA A 49 -44.14 -8.13 -21.40
N ALA A 50 -45.01 -7.11 -21.37
CA ALA A 50 -44.76 -5.89 -20.63
C ALA A 50 -44.55 -6.15 -19.13
N ALA A 51 -45.36 -7.04 -18.53
CA ALA A 51 -45.17 -7.45 -17.13
C ALA A 51 -43.82 -8.14 -16.92
N LYS A 52 -43.47 -9.12 -17.76
CA LYS A 52 -42.19 -9.83 -17.67
C LYS A 52 -40.96 -8.94 -17.90
N ILE A 53 -41.03 -8.02 -18.87
CA ILE A 53 -39.96 -7.06 -19.15
C ILE A 53 -39.78 -6.12 -17.95
N LYS A 54 -40.87 -5.66 -17.34
CA LYS A 54 -40.81 -4.83 -16.12
C LYS A 54 -40.13 -5.56 -14.96
N ASP A 55 -40.47 -6.83 -14.73
CA ASP A 55 -39.86 -7.65 -13.69
C ASP A 55 -38.36 -7.86 -13.97
N LEU A 56 -37.99 -8.24 -15.21
CA LEU A 56 -36.59 -8.40 -15.63
C LEU A 56 -35.79 -7.09 -15.49
N THR A 57 -36.38 -5.96 -15.84
CA THR A 57 -35.73 -4.65 -15.68
C THR A 57 -35.47 -4.33 -14.22
N ALA A 58 -36.42 -4.63 -13.32
CA ALA A 58 -36.25 -4.44 -11.88
C ALA A 58 -35.17 -5.38 -11.30
N GLU A 59 -35.09 -6.63 -11.77
CA GLU A 59 -34.04 -7.57 -11.38
C GLU A 59 -32.64 -7.13 -11.84
N LEU A 60 -32.52 -6.64 -13.07
CA LEU A 60 -31.25 -6.12 -13.60
C LEU A 60 -30.81 -4.84 -12.89
N ASP A 61 -31.75 -3.95 -12.58
CA ASP A 61 -31.47 -2.72 -11.82
C ASP A 61 -31.01 -3.05 -10.39
N ALA A 62 -31.64 -4.04 -9.75
CA ALA A 62 -31.21 -4.56 -8.45
C ALA A 62 -29.85 -5.29 -8.52
N ALA A 63 -29.56 -5.99 -9.62
CA ALA A 63 -28.29 -6.67 -9.83
C ALA A 63 -27.12 -5.68 -9.99
N GLY A 64 -27.34 -4.55 -10.69
CA GLY A 64 -26.38 -3.45 -10.77
C GLY A 64 -26.20 -2.69 -9.45
N SER A 65 -27.18 -2.79 -8.55
CA SER A 65 -27.26 -2.01 -7.31
C SER A 65 -26.98 -2.81 -6.04
N LYS A 66 -26.44 -4.04 -6.13
CA LYS A 66 -26.11 -4.82 -4.92
C LYS A 66 -25.20 -3.98 -4.02
N PRO A 67 -25.65 -3.60 -2.80
CA PRO A 67 -24.83 -2.79 -1.92
C PRO A 67 -23.57 -3.57 -1.60
N PHE A 68 -22.44 -2.86 -1.52
CA PHE A 68 -21.18 -3.47 -1.10
C PHE A 68 -21.36 -4.18 0.25
N ASN A 69 -21.11 -5.48 0.27
CA ASN A 69 -21.18 -6.30 1.46
C ASN A 69 -19.74 -6.66 1.90
N PRO A 70 -19.22 -6.07 3.01
CA PRO A 70 -17.85 -6.31 3.45
C PRO A 70 -17.61 -7.77 3.88
N GLU A 71 -18.59 -8.42 4.53
CA GLU A 71 -18.48 -9.82 4.95
C GLU A 71 -18.37 -10.76 3.74
N GLU A 72 -19.18 -10.52 2.71
CA GLU A 72 -19.15 -11.27 1.45
C GLU A 72 -17.82 -11.06 0.73
N ARG A 73 -17.31 -9.82 0.66
CA ARG A 73 -16.01 -9.53 0.04
C ARG A 73 -14.85 -10.25 0.75
N ILE A 74 -14.87 -10.30 2.09
CA ILE A 74 -13.84 -11.04 2.86
C ILE A 74 -13.95 -12.55 2.58
N ARG A 75 -15.16 -13.10 2.63
CA ARG A 75 -15.40 -14.54 2.41
C ARG A 75 -14.99 -14.97 1.01
N THR A 76 -15.48 -14.29 -0.02
CA THR A 76 -15.18 -14.59 -1.43
C THR A 76 -13.70 -14.41 -1.73
N GLY A 77 -13.07 -13.37 -1.18
CA GLY A 77 -11.63 -13.14 -1.29
C GLY A 77 -10.79 -14.27 -0.67
N PHE A 78 -11.17 -14.77 0.50
CA PHE A 78 -10.47 -15.90 1.13
C PHE A 78 -10.67 -17.20 0.35
N ILE A 79 -11.87 -17.48 -0.15
CA ILE A 79 -12.14 -18.64 -1.01
C ILE A 79 -11.27 -18.58 -2.28
N GLN A 80 -11.16 -17.40 -2.90
CA GLN A 80 -10.27 -17.20 -4.05
C GLN A 80 -8.81 -17.51 -3.69
N PHE A 81 -8.29 -16.97 -2.58
CA PHE A 81 -6.94 -17.27 -2.11
C PHE A 81 -6.74 -18.77 -1.87
N LYS A 82 -7.71 -19.41 -1.20
CA LYS A 82 -7.65 -20.83 -0.87
C LYS A 82 -7.51 -21.67 -2.14
N ASN A 83 -8.40 -21.47 -3.10
CA ASN A 83 -8.46 -22.29 -4.31
C ASN A 83 -7.33 -21.97 -5.29
N GLU A 84 -6.94 -20.69 -5.43
CA GLU A 84 -5.99 -20.26 -6.47
C GLU A 84 -4.54 -20.18 -6.00
N LYS A 85 -4.29 -20.15 -4.70
CA LYS A 85 -2.93 -20.01 -4.16
C LYS A 85 -2.61 -21.14 -3.19
N PHE A 86 -3.42 -21.31 -2.14
CA PHE A 86 -3.13 -22.29 -1.08
C PHE A 86 -3.13 -23.73 -1.59
N GLU A 87 -4.25 -24.17 -2.18
CA GLU A 87 -4.43 -25.54 -2.66
C GLU A 87 -3.55 -25.87 -3.88
N LYS A 88 -3.13 -24.86 -4.64
CA LYS A 88 -2.23 -25.02 -5.81
C LYS A 88 -0.76 -25.11 -5.43
N ASN A 89 -0.37 -24.81 -4.20
CA ASN A 89 1.04 -24.83 -3.75
C ASN A 89 1.20 -25.55 -2.39
N PRO A 90 0.75 -26.82 -2.26
CA PRO A 90 0.73 -27.51 -0.96
C PRO A 90 2.11 -27.61 -0.30
N ASP A 91 3.18 -27.78 -1.08
CA ASP A 91 4.55 -27.85 -0.55
C ASP A 91 4.98 -26.52 0.08
N LEU A 92 4.73 -25.40 -0.60
CA LEU A 92 5.05 -24.06 -0.11
C LEU A 92 4.34 -23.79 1.22
N TYR A 93 3.02 -23.95 1.26
CA TYR A 93 2.25 -23.67 2.47
C TYR A 93 2.49 -24.71 3.57
N GLY A 94 2.86 -25.95 3.20
CA GLY A 94 3.29 -26.99 4.13
C GLY A 94 4.59 -26.63 4.85
N GLU A 95 5.58 -26.07 4.14
CA GLU A 95 6.82 -25.57 4.77
C GLU A 95 6.56 -24.30 5.59
N LEU A 96 5.78 -23.34 5.07
CA LEU A 96 5.45 -22.11 5.80
C LEU A 96 4.67 -22.37 7.10
N ALA A 97 3.90 -23.45 7.17
CA ALA A 97 3.21 -23.86 8.39
C ALA A 97 4.17 -24.30 9.51
N LYS A 98 5.40 -24.68 9.19
CA LYS A 98 6.43 -25.09 10.17
C LYS A 98 7.19 -23.89 10.74
N GLY A 99 7.26 -22.79 9.99
CA GLY A 99 7.97 -21.58 10.40
C GLY A 99 8.19 -20.60 9.25
N GLN A 100 8.87 -19.49 9.55
CA GLN A 100 9.22 -18.46 8.57
C GLN A 100 10.70 -18.10 8.67
N SER A 101 11.32 -17.81 7.52
CA SER A 101 12.70 -17.33 7.43
C SER A 101 12.85 -16.27 6.33
N PRO A 102 12.11 -15.14 6.43
CA PRO A 102 12.15 -14.10 5.41
C PRO A 102 13.55 -13.50 5.30
N LYS A 103 13.96 -13.16 4.08
CA LYS A 103 15.25 -12.50 3.80
C LYS A 103 15.15 -10.99 3.88
N PHE A 104 13.94 -10.46 3.76
CA PHE A 104 13.65 -9.04 3.77
C PHE A 104 12.80 -8.67 4.99
N MET A 105 13.12 -7.53 5.59
CA MET A 105 12.18 -6.71 6.35
C MET A 105 11.80 -5.51 5.49
N VAL A 106 10.51 -5.19 5.39
CA VAL A 106 10.03 -4.08 4.55
C VAL A 106 9.21 -3.11 5.38
N PHE A 107 9.62 -1.84 5.40
CA PHE A 107 8.78 -0.72 5.81
C PHE A 107 8.10 -0.12 4.58
N ALA A 108 6.78 -0.07 4.58
CA ALA A 108 5.98 0.53 3.52
C ALA A 108 4.80 1.32 4.08
N CYS A 109 4.20 2.18 3.26
CA CYS A 109 3.10 3.01 3.72
C CYS A 109 1.82 2.16 3.88
N SER A 110 0.96 2.54 4.82
CA SER A 110 -0.39 1.96 4.97
C SER A 110 -1.32 2.30 3.80
N ASP A 111 -0.91 3.16 2.87
CA ASP A 111 -1.66 3.52 1.66
C ASP A 111 -2.11 2.28 0.88
N SER A 112 -3.40 2.21 0.52
CA SER A 112 -4.01 1.04 -0.11
C SER A 112 -3.49 0.74 -1.51
N ARG A 113 -2.72 1.65 -2.12
CA ARG A 113 -2.20 1.54 -3.50
C ARG A 113 -0.80 0.92 -3.59
N VAL A 114 -0.11 0.74 -2.47
CA VAL A 114 1.34 0.41 -2.45
C VAL A 114 1.66 -0.85 -1.66
N CYS A 115 0.82 -1.88 -1.77
CA CYS A 115 1.06 -3.16 -1.11
C CYS A 115 2.38 -3.78 -1.60
N PRO A 116 3.41 -3.95 -0.75
CA PRO A 116 4.73 -4.44 -1.17
C PRO A 116 4.67 -5.83 -1.84
N SER A 117 3.81 -6.73 -1.33
CA SER A 117 3.59 -8.04 -1.95
C SER A 117 3.13 -7.95 -3.40
N HIS A 118 2.41 -6.89 -3.77
CA HIS A 118 1.93 -6.71 -5.12
C HIS A 118 2.95 -6.00 -6.01
N ILE A 119 3.55 -4.92 -5.52
CA ILE A 119 4.45 -4.08 -6.34
C ILE A 119 5.84 -4.69 -6.54
N LEU A 120 6.26 -5.61 -5.66
CA LEU A 120 7.55 -6.31 -5.75
C LEU A 120 7.39 -7.84 -5.89
N ASP A 121 6.17 -8.32 -6.12
CA ASP A 121 5.84 -9.74 -6.29
C ASP A 121 6.38 -10.66 -5.16
N PHE A 122 6.43 -10.17 -3.92
CA PHE A 122 6.83 -11.00 -2.79
C PHE A 122 5.83 -12.13 -2.58
N GLN A 123 6.35 -13.35 -2.54
CA GLN A 123 5.63 -14.55 -2.15
C GLN A 123 5.52 -14.65 -0.62
N PRO A 124 4.53 -15.41 -0.11
CA PRO A 124 4.42 -15.68 1.32
C PRO A 124 5.72 -16.26 1.88
N GLY A 125 6.23 -15.66 2.95
CA GLY A 125 7.48 -16.07 3.61
C GLY A 125 8.74 -15.32 3.18
N GLU A 126 8.70 -14.49 2.13
CA GLU A 126 9.91 -13.78 1.66
C GLU A 126 10.23 -12.50 2.44
N ALA A 127 9.19 -11.77 2.88
CA ALA A 127 9.34 -10.46 3.51
C ALA A 127 8.51 -10.32 4.80
N PHE A 128 9.16 -9.88 5.88
CA PHE A 128 8.54 -9.47 7.12
C PHE A 128 8.13 -7.99 7.05
N MET A 129 6.83 -7.69 7.05
CA MET A 129 6.31 -6.37 6.67
C MET A 129 5.89 -5.54 7.87
N VAL A 130 6.29 -4.27 7.87
CA VAL A 130 5.76 -3.21 8.73
C VAL A 130 5.10 -2.15 7.85
N ARG A 131 3.82 -1.86 8.13
CA ARG A 131 3.06 -0.84 7.40
C ARG A 131 2.54 0.24 8.35
N ASN A 132 2.94 1.48 8.12
CA ASN A 132 2.52 2.63 8.92
C ASN A 132 2.34 3.89 8.05
N ILE A 133 1.87 4.99 8.64
CA ILE A 133 1.68 6.25 7.91
C ILE A 133 3.04 6.76 7.42
N ALA A 134 3.16 6.94 6.10
CA ALA A 134 4.36 7.41 5.42
C ALA A 134 5.62 6.57 5.64
N ASN A 135 5.47 5.25 5.86
CA ASN A 135 6.59 4.28 5.90
C ASN A 135 7.77 4.70 6.79
N MET A 136 7.48 5.40 7.88
CA MET A 136 8.50 6.03 8.70
C MET A 136 9.11 5.02 9.66
N VAL A 137 10.43 5.10 9.82
CA VAL A 137 11.14 4.42 10.90
C VAL A 137 11.52 5.46 11.95
N PRO A 138 10.96 5.42 13.17
CA PRO A 138 11.39 6.29 14.25
C PRO A 138 12.79 5.91 14.79
N PRO A 139 13.51 6.83 15.43
CA PRO A 139 14.74 6.50 16.14
C PRO A 139 14.48 5.56 17.32
N TYR A 140 15.53 4.93 17.82
CA TYR A 140 15.48 4.04 18.98
C TYR A 140 14.93 4.77 20.21
N ASP A 141 13.72 4.38 20.63
CA ASP A 141 13.09 4.84 21.87
C ASP A 141 12.16 3.73 22.40
N LYS A 142 12.53 3.15 23.55
CA LYS A 142 11.77 2.06 24.18
C LYS A 142 10.40 2.48 24.68
N THR A 143 10.18 3.77 24.93
CA THR A 143 8.95 4.30 25.52
C THR A 143 7.99 4.75 24.42
N LYS A 144 8.47 5.54 23.46
CA LYS A 144 7.63 6.16 22.43
C LYS A 144 7.35 5.26 21.23
N TYR A 145 8.30 4.40 20.86
CA TYR A 145 8.29 3.70 19.57
C TYR A 145 8.47 2.19 19.71
N SER A 146 8.00 1.62 20.82
CA SER A 146 8.11 0.19 21.13
C SER A 146 7.57 -0.71 20.02
N GLY A 147 6.49 -0.32 19.33
CA GLY A 147 5.94 -1.09 18.20
C GLY A 147 6.91 -1.24 17.03
N ALA A 148 7.52 -0.14 16.58
CA ALA A 148 8.52 -0.19 15.51
C ALA A 148 9.80 -0.91 15.99
N GLY A 149 10.26 -0.59 17.21
CA GLY A 149 11.45 -1.21 17.77
C GLY A 149 11.33 -2.73 17.94
N ALA A 150 10.18 -3.22 18.42
CA ALA A 150 9.92 -4.65 18.55
C ALA A 150 9.92 -5.37 17.19
N ALA A 151 9.34 -4.75 16.16
CA ALA A 151 9.33 -5.34 14.82
C ALA A 151 10.74 -5.43 14.22
N ILE A 152 11.56 -4.39 14.38
CA ILE A 152 12.95 -4.37 13.90
C ILE A 152 13.78 -5.39 14.70
N GLU A 153 13.65 -5.41 16.02
CA GLU A 153 14.34 -6.36 16.90
C GLU A 153 14.00 -7.80 16.52
N TYR A 154 12.72 -8.11 16.32
CA TYR A 154 12.28 -9.45 15.92
C TYR A 154 12.84 -9.86 14.56
N ALA A 155 12.73 -8.99 13.55
CA ALA A 155 13.24 -9.28 12.22
C ALA A 155 14.76 -9.54 12.22
N VAL A 156 15.53 -8.69 12.91
CA VAL A 156 17.00 -8.74 12.89
C VAL A 156 17.54 -9.82 13.82
N LEU A 157 17.07 -9.87 15.08
CA LEU A 157 17.64 -10.77 16.08
C LEU A 157 17.03 -12.17 16.07
N HIS A 158 15.77 -12.33 15.65
CA HIS A 158 15.08 -13.63 15.69
C HIS A 158 14.92 -14.25 14.30
N LEU A 159 14.39 -13.50 13.31
CA LEU A 159 14.20 -14.02 11.95
C LEU A 159 15.49 -13.99 11.10
N LYS A 160 16.49 -13.21 11.54
CA LYS A 160 17.78 -13.04 10.85
C LYS A 160 17.61 -12.57 9.41
N VAL A 161 16.75 -11.57 9.19
CA VAL A 161 16.63 -10.92 7.88
C VAL A 161 18.00 -10.37 7.44
N GLU A 162 18.25 -10.39 6.13
CA GLU A 162 19.51 -9.95 5.55
C GLU A 162 19.38 -8.53 4.97
N ASN A 163 18.15 -8.07 4.74
CA ASN A 163 17.87 -6.77 4.13
C ASN A 163 16.75 -6.06 4.91
N ILE A 164 16.92 -4.78 5.23
CA ILE A 164 15.82 -3.88 5.60
C ILE A 164 15.62 -2.89 4.46
N VAL A 165 14.41 -2.86 3.90
CA VAL A 165 14.03 -1.94 2.81
C VAL A 165 12.98 -0.96 3.32
N VAL A 166 13.23 0.34 3.18
CA VAL A 166 12.25 1.40 3.47
C VAL A 166 11.74 1.96 2.15
N ILE A 167 10.46 1.72 1.85
CA ILE A 167 9.83 2.06 0.58
C ILE A 167 8.92 3.29 0.76
N GLY A 168 9.39 4.44 0.28
CA GLY A 168 8.57 5.63 0.04
C GLY A 168 7.72 5.47 -1.22
N HIS A 169 6.77 6.36 -1.45
CA HIS A 169 5.95 6.32 -2.65
C HIS A 169 5.43 7.69 -3.07
N SER A 170 5.05 7.82 -4.35
CA SER A 170 4.48 9.06 -4.89
C SER A 170 3.12 9.40 -4.29
N CYS A 171 2.83 10.71 -4.21
CA CYS A 171 1.60 11.27 -3.67
C CYS A 171 1.26 10.76 -2.26
N CYS A 172 2.27 10.65 -1.39
CA CYS A 172 2.09 10.16 -0.03
C CYS A 172 1.33 11.17 0.84
N GLY A 173 0.15 10.76 1.34
CA GLY A 173 -0.70 11.60 2.19
C GLY A 173 -0.02 12.04 3.50
N GLY A 174 0.79 11.17 4.11
CA GLY A 174 1.54 11.51 5.34
C GLY A 174 2.68 12.51 5.10
N ILE A 175 3.39 12.40 3.97
CA ILE A 175 4.41 13.38 3.58
C ILE A 175 3.79 14.73 3.22
N LYS A 176 2.67 14.72 2.49
CA LYS A 176 1.88 15.92 2.24
C LYS A 176 1.47 16.58 3.56
N GLY A 177 0.97 15.79 4.52
CA GLY A 177 0.65 16.23 5.87
C GLY A 177 1.85 16.91 6.56
N LEU A 178 3.00 16.24 6.62
CA LEU A 178 4.26 16.78 7.17
C LEU A 178 4.63 18.13 6.55
N MET A 179 4.61 18.22 5.22
CA MET A 179 4.97 19.43 4.49
C MET A 179 3.98 20.58 4.72
N SER A 180 2.72 20.26 5.02
CA SER A 180 1.67 21.22 5.35
C SER A 180 1.64 21.70 6.80
N ILE A 181 2.37 21.06 7.73
CA ILE A 181 2.44 21.52 9.13
C ILE A 181 2.99 22.96 9.15
N PRO A 182 2.29 23.92 9.79
CA PRO A 182 2.80 25.28 9.93
C PRO A 182 4.11 25.33 10.72
N ASP A 183 4.97 26.31 10.43
CA ASP A 183 6.27 26.42 11.11
C ASP A 183 6.13 26.95 12.57
N ASP A 184 4.94 27.39 12.98
CA ASP A 184 4.63 27.79 14.36
C ASP A 184 4.35 26.60 15.29
N GLY A 185 4.32 25.37 14.75
CA GLY A 185 4.11 24.14 15.52
C GLY A 185 2.66 23.89 15.92
N THR A 186 1.70 24.68 15.44
CA THR A 186 0.28 24.42 15.69
C THR A 186 -0.14 23.09 15.08
N THR A 187 -0.81 22.26 15.90
CA THR A 187 -1.31 20.95 15.49
C THR A 187 -2.82 20.95 15.39
N ALA A 188 -3.36 20.35 14.33
CA ALA A 188 -4.80 20.16 14.11
C ALA A 188 -5.29 18.71 14.31
N SER A 189 -4.37 17.78 14.64
CA SER A 189 -4.64 16.35 14.75
C SER A 189 -4.13 15.76 16.05
N GLU A 190 -4.79 14.71 16.54
CA GLU A 190 -4.44 14.05 17.80
C GLU A 190 -3.12 13.24 17.72
N PHE A 191 -2.84 12.63 16.57
CA PHE A 191 -1.69 11.71 16.40
C PHE A 191 -0.86 11.94 15.14
N ILE A 192 -1.49 12.45 14.07
CA ILE A 192 -0.88 12.46 12.72
C ILE A 192 0.36 13.35 12.72
N GLU A 193 0.26 14.56 13.24
CA GLU A 193 1.37 15.50 13.28
C GLU A 193 2.51 15.02 14.18
N GLN A 194 2.18 14.49 15.36
CA GLN A 194 3.18 13.89 16.26
C GLN A 194 3.92 12.72 15.59
N TRP A 195 3.22 11.90 14.81
CA TRP A 195 3.85 10.79 14.08
C TRP A 195 4.73 11.29 12.93
N VAL A 196 4.21 12.12 12.03
CA VAL A 196 4.96 12.52 10.84
C VAL A 196 6.15 13.43 11.16
N GLN A 197 6.17 14.04 12.35
CA GLN A 197 7.30 14.80 12.86
C GLN A 197 8.61 13.98 12.95
N ILE A 198 8.55 12.63 12.96
CA ILE A 198 9.73 11.75 12.83
C ILE A 198 10.62 12.17 11.66
N CYS A 199 10.01 12.59 10.54
CA CYS A 199 10.73 13.01 9.34
C CYS A 199 10.83 14.54 9.17
N THR A 200 10.64 15.32 10.24
CA THR A 200 10.92 16.78 10.22
C THR A 200 12.29 17.14 9.64
N PRO A 201 13.39 16.39 9.91
CA PRO A 201 14.67 16.67 9.27
C PRO A 201 14.62 16.66 7.72
N ALA A 202 13.80 15.78 7.13
CA ALA A 202 13.60 15.72 5.68
C ALA A 202 12.88 16.97 5.17
N LYS A 203 11.80 17.39 5.85
CA LYS A 203 11.08 18.63 5.56
C LYS A 203 12.03 19.83 5.61
N SER A 204 12.83 19.96 6.66
CA SER A 204 13.77 21.08 6.83
C SER A 204 14.80 21.12 5.70
N LYS A 205 15.37 19.96 5.33
CA LYS A 205 16.34 19.87 4.23
C LYS A 205 15.73 20.27 2.88
N VAL A 206 14.52 19.80 2.58
CA VAL A 206 13.83 20.13 1.34
C VAL A 206 13.43 21.61 1.30
N LYS A 207 12.83 22.15 2.36
CA LYS A 207 12.50 23.58 2.44
C LYS A 207 13.73 24.48 2.28
N ALA A 208 14.88 24.08 2.84
CA ALA A 208 16.11 24.87 2.73
C ALA A 208 16.76 24.80 1.34
N GLY A 209 16.74 23.61 0.70
CA GLY A 209 17.46 23.38 -0.56
C GLY A 209 16.62 23.48 -1.84
N LYS A 210 15.29 23.53 -1.73
CA LYS A 210 14.33 23.43 -2.85
C LYS A 210 13.14 24.38 -2.66
N SER A 211 13.36 25.54 -2.06
CA SER A 211 12.32 26.53 -1.73
C SER A 211 11.63 27.13 -2.97
N ASP A 212 12.30 27.10 -4.12
CA ASP A 212 11.85 27.59 -5.43
C ASP A 212 10.89 26.62 -6.14
N LEU A 213 10.87 25.35 -5.74
CA LEU A 213 9.98 24.35 -6.33
C LEU A 213 8.53 24.51 -5.85
N SER A 214 7.59 24.05 -6.69
CA SER A 214 6.18 23.99 -6.31
C SER A 214 5.97 23.07 -5.10
N PHE A 215 4.89 23.28 -4.35
CA PHE A 215 4.56 22.45 -3.19
C PHE A 215 4.50 20.95 -3.54
N SER A 216 4.01 20.60 -4.72
CA SER A 216 3.95 19.21 -5.20
C SER A 216 5.35 18.62 -5.38
N GLU A 217 6.25 19.37 -6.03
CA GLU A 217 7.63 18.94 -6.23
C GLU A 217 8.40 18.85 -4.91
N GLN A 218 8.16 19.77 -3.97
CA GLN A 218 8.70 19.68 -2.63
C GLN A 218 8.22 18.41 -1.91
N CYS A 219 6.95 18.03 -2.06
CA CYS A 219 6.45 16.75 -1.53
C CYS A 219 7.18 15.56 -2.16
N THR A 220 7.35 15.52 -3.48
CA THR A 220 8.08 14.44 -4.17
C THR A 220 9.53 14.32 -3.68
N ASN A 221 10.23 15.44 -3.48
CA ASN A 221 11.58 15.44 -2.91
C ASN A 221 11.56 14.96 -1.44
N CYS A 222 10.57 15.38 -0.66
CA CYS A 222 10.44 15.01 0.74
C CYS A 222 10.10 13.51 0.92
N GLU A 223 9.35 12.90 0.00
CA GLU A 223 9.08 11.46 0.02
C GLU A 223 10.37 10.64 0.00
N LYS A 224 11.33 10.99 -0.87
CA LYS A 224 12.64 10.34 -0.96
C LYS A 224 13.53 10.69 0.24
N GLU A 225 13.53 11.94 0.67
CA GLU A 225 14.36 12.35 1.82
C GLU A 225 13.87 11.75 3.15
N ALA A 226 12.55 11.56 3.32
CA ALA A 226 11.99 10.89 4.49
C ALA A 226 12.42 9.41 4.59
N VAL A 227 12.59 8.74 3.45
CA VAL A 227 13.23 7.41 3.40
C VAL A 227 14.66 7.50 3.93
N ASN A 228 15.45 8.48 3.49
CA ASN A 228 16.83 8.67 3.99
C ASN A 228 16.89 8.95 5.49
N VAL A 229 15.97 9.76 6.03
CA VAL A 229 15.86 9.97 7.49
C VAL A 229 15.54 8.67 8.20
N SER A 230 14.64 7.84 7.66
CA SER A 230 14.29 6.54 8.22
C SER A 230 15.47 5.56 8.19
N LEU A 231 16.27 5.56 7.13
CA LEU A 231 17.52 4.80 7.05
C LEU A 231 18.55 5.26 8.09
N GLY A 232 18.65 6.56 8.34
CA GLY A 232 19.46 7.11 9.43
C GLY A 232 18.95 6.68 10.81
N ASN A 233 17.64 6.71 11.02
CA ASN A 233 17.01 6.27 12.26
C ASN A 233 17.23 4.78 12.52
N LEU A 234 17.25 3.93 11.49
CA LEU A 234 17.59 2.51 11.62
C LEU A 234 18.99 2.29 12.24
N LEU A 235 19.97 3.15 11.95
CA LEU A 235 21.31 3.07 12.54
C LEU A 235 21.37 3.45 14.03
N THR A 236 20.30 4.01 14.59
CA THR A 236 20.19 4.28 16.03
C THR A 236 19.89 3.02 16.84
N TYR A 237 19.40 1.95 16.20
CA TYR A 237 19.19 0.64 16.83
C TYR A 237 20.53 -0.12 16.89
N PRO A 238 21.05 -0.45 18.08
CA PRO A 238 22.38 -1.08 18.20
C PRO A 238 22.54 -2.35 17.36
N PHE A 239 21.57 -3.27 17.41
CA PHE A 239 21.62 -4.53 16.67
C PHE A 239 21.50 -4.36 15.15
N VAL A 240 20.89 -3.28 14.65
CA VAL A 240 20.91 -2.95 13.22
C VAL A 240 22.29 -2.48 12.82
N ARG A 241 22.86 -1.52 13.58
CA ARG A 241 24.21 -1.01 13.33
C ARG A 241 25.24 -2.14 13.36
N ASP A 242 25.16 -3.03 14.35
CA ASP A 242 26.07 -4.18 14.46
C ASP A 242 25.92 -5.12 13.25
N GLY A 243 24.69 -5.39 12.80
CA GLY A 243 24.44 -6.19 11.59
C GLY A 243 25.04 -5.56 10.32
N VAL A 244 24.93 -4.24 10.17
CA VAL A 244 25.52 -3.50 9.04
C VAL A 244 27.05 -3.53 9.08
N VAL A 245 27.64 -3.28 10.24
CA VAL A 245 29.10 -3.32 10.44
C VAL A 245 29.65 -4.72 10.17
N ASN A 246 28.95 -5.77 10.61
CA ASN A 246 29.32 -7.17 10.40
C ASN A 246 28.92 -7.73 9.02
N LYS A 247 28.33 -6.90 8.14
CA LYS A 247 27.86 -7.28 6.80
C LYS A 247 26.85 -8.44 6.78
N THR A 248 26.10 -8.63 7.86
CA THR A 248 24.98 -9.58 7.93
C THR A 248 23.64 -8.91 7.62
N LEU A 249 23.60 -7.58 7.56
CA LEU A 249 22.40 -6.80 7.29
C LEU A 249 22.71 -5.66 6.31
N ALA A 250 21.90 -5.51 5.26
CA ALA A 250 21.94 -4.38 4.33
C ALA A 250 20.73 -3.46 4.54
N LEU A 251 20.93 -2.15 4.45
CA LEU A 251 19.87 -1.15 4.52
C LEU A 251 19.66 -0.52 3.14
N LYS A 252 18.42 -0.54 2.64
CA LYS A 252 18.05 -0.04 1.31
C LYS A 252 16.90 0.94 1.40
N GLY A 253 17.00 2.04 0.68
CA GLY A 253 15.89 2.95 0.43
C GLY A 253 15.28 2.68 -0.92
N ALA A 254 13.98 2.86 -1.04
CA ALA A 254 13.29 2.79 -2.32
C ALA A 254 12.18 3.84 -2.42
N HIS A 255 11.80 4.18 -3.65
CA HIS A 255 10.66 5.04 -3.94
C HIS A 255 9.85 4.44 -5.10
N TYR A 256 8.57 4.14 -4.83
CA TYR A 256 7.63 3.67 -5.84
C TYR A 256 6.77 4.83 -6.36
N ASP A 257 6.95 5.19 -7.62
CA ASP A 257 6.09 6.14 -8.30
C ASP A 257 4.95 5.42 -9.03
N PHE A 258 3.77 5.33 -8.40
CA PHE A 258 2.59 4.73 -9.04
C PHE A 258 1.93 5.62 -10.09
N VAL A 259 2.33 6.90 -10.21
CA VAL A 259 1.80 7.80 -11.24
C VAL A 259 2.43 7.45 -12.59
N ASN A 260 3.74 7.21 -12.59
CA ASN A 260 4.51 6.92 -13.80
C ASN A 260 4.91 5.43 -13.93
N GLY A 261 4.64 4.60 -12.91
CA GLY A 261 4.97 3.17 -12.91
C GLY A 261 6.46 2.86 -12.72
N ASN A 262 7.21 3.76 -12.08
CA ASN A 262 8.66 3.63 -11.89
C ASN A 262 9.00 3.22 -10.45
N PHE A 263 10.13 2.52 -10.28
CA PHE A 263 10.65 2.11 -8.98
C PHE A 263 12.14 2.44 -8.89
N GLU A 264 12.52 3.27 -7.93
CA GLU A 264 13.91 3.62 -7.64
C GLU A 264 14.39 2.87 -6.38
N LEU A 265 15.62 2.36 -6.40
CA LEU A 265 16.25 1.63 -5.30
C LEU A 265 17.67 2.16 -5.07
N TRP A 266 18.05 2.37 -3.82
CA TRP A 266 19.40 2.79 -3.44
C TRP A 266 19.87 2.12 -2.14
N ASP A 267 21.19 1.98 -2.00
CA ASP A 267 21.83 1.39 -0.83
C ASP A 267 22.34 2.45 0.13
N LEU A 268 22.20 2.20 1.44
CA LEU A 268 22.95 2.93 2.45
C LEU A 268 24.31 2.26 2.66
N ASN A 269 25.37 2.91 2.19
CA ASN A 269 26.74 2.43 2.37
C ASN A 269 27.34 3.00 3.66
N PHE A 270 27.15 2.29 4.79
CA PHE A 270 27.72 2.66 6.08
C PHE A 270 28.98 1.84 6.37
N LYS A 271 30.11 2.51 6.62
CA LYS A 271 31.40 1.89 6.95
C LYS A 271 32.05 2.61 8.12
N LEU A 272 32.55 1.84 9.08
CA LEU A 272 33.49 2.33 10.09
C LEU A 272 34.90 1.98 9.61
N LEU A 273 35.73 3.00 9.38
CA LEU A 273 37.14 2.82 9.06
C LEU A 273 37.94 2.95 10.36
N PRO A 274 38.84 2.00 10.69
CA PRO A 274 39.67 2.13 11.88
C PRO A 274 40.52 3.39 11.77
N THR A 275 40.54 4.18 12.84
CA THR A 275 41.50 5.28 12.95
C THR A 275 42.87 4.68 13.26
N ILE A 276 43.91 5.11 12.54
CA ILE A 276 45.28 4.78 12.91
C ILE A 276 45.58 5.58 14.18
N SER A 277 45.78 4.88 15.30
CA SER A 277 46.40 5.49 16.48
C SER A 277 47.91 5.45 16.26
N VAL A 278 48.54 6.63 16.23
CA VAL A 278 50.00 6.81 16.26
C VAL A 278 50.40 7.19 17.68
#